data_AF-A0A7X8WDK9-F1
#
_entry.id   AF-A0A7X8WDK9-F1
#
_cell.length_a   1.000
_cell.length_b   1.000
_cell.length_c   1.000
_cell.angle_alpha   90.00
_cell.angle_beta   90.00
_cell.angle_gamma   90.00
#
_symmetry.space_group_name_H-M   'P 1'
#
loop_
_entity.id
_entity.type
_entity.pdbx_description
1 polymer ?
#
loop_
_entity_poly.entity_id
_entity_poly.type
_entity_poly.pdbx_seq_one_letter_code
_entity_poly.pdbx_strand_id
1 'polypeptide(L)' 'REKFVRLAEARTNKIISMIRLLGNCSNTRIYEYDKKDVQKIFSTIEDELKAAKMKYEISEADDKKFTLR' A
#
# COMPACT_ATOMS: atom_id res chain seq x y z
N ARG A 1 22.21 -1.72 -4.12
CA ARG A 1 21.28 -2.84 -3.87
C ARG A 1 20.97 -3.03 -2.37
N GLU A 2 21.97 -3.17 -1.51
CA GLU A 2 21.79 -3.37 -0.06
C GLU A 2 21.00 -2.25 0.64
N LYS A 3 21.27 -0.98 0.30
CA LYS A 3 20.49 0.17 0.81
C LYS A 3 18.99 0.03 0.51
N PHE A 4 18.64 -0.43 -0.69
CA PHE A 4 17.25 -0.67 -1.08
C PHE A 4 16.64 -1.81 -0.26
N VAL A 5 17.31 -2.96 -0.20
CA VAL A 5 16.84 -4.14 0.55
C VAL A 5 16.56 -3.79 2.01
N ARG A 6 17.54 -3.20 2.70
CA ARG A 6 17.40 -2.79 4.11
C ARG A 6 16.22 -1.84 4.32
N LEU A 7 16.06 -0.84 3.44
CA LEU A 7 14.97 0.13 3.56
C LEU A 7 13.61 -0.47 3.22
N ALA A 8 13.54 -1.32 2.20
CA ALA A 8 12.32 -1.99 1.78
C ALA A 8 11.84 -2.94 2.87
N GLU A 9 12.71 -3.80 3.40
CA GLU A 9 12.38 -4.73 4.49
C GLU A 9 11.89 -3.99 5.74
N ALA A 10 12.62 -2.96 6.19
CA ALA A 10 12.22 -2.18 7.36
C ALA A 10 10.84 -1.52 7.16
N ARG A 11 10.56 -0.97 5.97
CA ARG A 11 9.28 -0.34 5.65
C ARG A 11 8.15 -1.37 5.57
N THR A 12 8.36 -2.48 4.88
CA THR A 12 7.39 -3.56 4.75
C THR A 12 7.00 -4.13 6.11
N ASN A 13 7.99 -4.42 6.97
CA ASN A 13 7.72 -4.92 8.31
C ASN A 13 6.92 -3.93 9.16
N LYS A 14 7.21 -2.62 9.05
CA LYS A 14 6.44 -1.58 9.74
C LYS A 14 4.99 -1.54 9.24
N ILE A 15 4.76 -1.63 7.92
CA ILE A 15 3.42 -1.67 7.34
C ILE A 15 2.64 -2.89 7.84
N ILE A 16 3.24 -4.09 7.79
CA ILE A 16 2.61 -5.33 8.29
C ILE A 16 2.24 -5.18 9.78
N SER A 17 3.13 -4.62 10.61
CA SER A 17 2.82 -4.39 12.02
C SER A 17 1.65 -3.44 12.22
N MET A 18 1.56 -2.37 11.42
CA MET A 18 0.46 -1.40 11.52
C MET A 18 -0.87 -2.00 11.06
N ILE A 19 -0.86 -2.83 10.01
CA ILE A 19 -2.06 -3.56 9.55
C ILE A 19 -2.56 -4.51 10.65
N ARG A 20 -1.66 -5.20 11.36
CA ARG A 20 -2.04 -6.05 12.50
C ARG A 20 -2.71 -5.25 13.62
N LEU A 21 -2.15 -4.09 13.97
CA LEU A 21 -2.73 -3.20 14.98
C LEU A 21 -4.10 -2.68 14.54
N LEU A 22 -4.25 -2.31 13.28
CA LEU A 22 -5.53 -1.91 12.70
C LEU A 22 -6.58 -3.04 12.80
N GLY A 23 -6.16 -4.30 12.61
CA GLY A 23 -7.01 -5.47 12.81
C GLY A 23 -7.59 -5.58 14.23
N ASN A 24 -6.88 -5.09 15.25
CA ASN A 24 -7.38 -5.08 16.63
C ASN A 24 -8.58 -4.14 16.83
N CYS A 25 -8.76 -3.15 15.94
CA CYS A 25 -9.94 -2.27 15.95
C CYS A 25 -11.24 -2.99 15.55
N SER A 26 -11.17 -4.24 15.08
CA SER A 26 -12.35 -5.08 14.80
C SER A 26 -13.15 -5.50 16.03
N ASN A 27 -12.68 -5.19 17.24
CA ASN A 27 -13.38 -5.53 18.46
C ASN A 27 -14.58 -4.60 18.69
N THR A 28 -15.76 -5.02 18.23
CA THR A 28 -17.03 -4.30 18.38
C THR A 28 -17.49 -4.12 19.83
N ARG A 29 -16.88 -4.84 20.80
CA ARG A 29 -17.17 -4.62 22.22
C ARG A 29 -16.49 -3.37 22.78
N ILE A 30 -15.42 -2.91 22.13
CA ILE A 30 -14.63 -1.74 22.54
C ILE A 30 -14.92 -0.55 21.63
N TYR A 31 -15.13 -0.81 20.33
CA TYR A 31 -15.29 0.22 19.32
C TYR A 31 -16.63 0.11 18.62
N GLU A 32 -17.29 1.25 18.43
CA GLU A 32 -18.45 1.37 17.55
C GLU A 32 -17.98 1.82 16.17
N TYR A 33 -18.40 1.10 15.13
CA TYR A 33 -18.12 1.41 13.74
C TYR A 33 -19.16 0.73 12.85
N ASP A 34 -19.34 1.23 11.64
CA ASP A 34 -20.22 0.63 10.65
C ASP A 34 -19.43 0.00 9.48
N LYS A 35 -20.18 -0.57 8.52
CA LYS A 35 -19.57 -1.17 7.32
C LYS A 35 -18.90 -0.13 6.42
N LYS A 36 -19.37 1.12 6.41
CA LYS A 36 -18.80 2.21 5.60
C LYS A 36 -17.45 2.64 6.15
N ASP A 37 -17.29 2.67 7.48
CA ASP A 37 -16.02 2.95 8.14
C ASP A 37 -14.97 1.92 7.72
N VAL A 38 -15.30 0.64 7.84
CA VAL A 38 -14.42 -0.48 7.43
C VAL A 38 -14.09 -0.38 5.95
N GLN A 39 -15.09 -0.17 5.09
CA GLN A 39 -14.89 -0.04 3.64
C GLN A 39 -13.96 1.13 3.30
N LYS A 40 -14.15 2.29 3.94
CA LYS A 40 -13.33 3.49 3.69
C LYS A 40 -11.88 3.29 4.13
N ILE A 41 -11.66 2.63 5.26
CA ILE A 41 -10.32 2.29 5.76
C ILE A 41 -9.58 1.42 4.73
N PHE A 42 -10.17 0.30 4.33
CA PHE A 42 -9.48 -0.67 3.48
C PHE A 42 -9.34 -0.19 2.03
N SER A 43 -10.36 0.46 1.46
CA SER A 43 -10.25 1.05 0.10
C SER A 43 -9.13 2.08 0.01
N THR A 44 -9.00 2.96 1.01
CA THR A 44 -7.92 3.96 1.04
C THR A 44 -6.53 3.30 1.09
N ILE A 45 -6.37 2.23 1.85
CA ILE A 45 -5.10 1.48 1.95
C ILE A 45 -4.80 0.76 0.63
N GLU A 46 -5.80 0.15 0.01
CA GLU A 46 -5.67 -0.55 -1.28
C GLU A 46 -5.28 0.43 -2.40
N ASP A 47 -5.89 1.62 -2.43
CA ASP A 47 -5.58 2.67 -3.41
C ASP A 47 -4.13 3.15 -3.28
N GLU A 48 -3.65 3.40 -2.05
CA GLU A 48 -2.25 3.78 -1.81
C GLU A 48 -1.28 2.65 -2.16
N LEU A 49 -1.64 1.39 -1.86
CA LEU A 49 -0.83 0.23 -2.23
C LEU A 49 -0.71 0.11 -3.76
N LYS A 50 -1.82 0.30 -4.48
CA LYS A 50 -1.85 0.32 -5.94
C LYS A 50 -0.99 1.45 -6.49
N ALA A 51 -1.10 2.66 -5.94
CA ALA A 51 -0.30 3.82 -6.33
C ALA A 51 1.20 3.58 -6.09
N ALA A 52 1.57 2.99 -4.96
CA ALA A 52 2.95 2.63 -4.66
C ALA A 52 3.50 1.57 -5.62
N LYS A 53 2.70 0.55 -5.98
CA LYS A 53 3.08 -0.48 -6.95
C LYS A 53 3.30 0.10 -8.35
N MET A 54 2.41 0.98 -8.81
CA MET A 54 2.53 1.61 -10.14
C MET A 54 3.86 2.36 -10.32
N LYS A 55 4.44 2.93 -9.25
CA LYS A 55 5.77 3.59 -9.34
C LYS A 55 6.92 2.66 -9.72
N TYR A 56 6.78 1.34 -9.48
CA TYR A 56 7.76 0.35 -9.93
C TYR A 56 7.52 -0.09 -11.37
N GLU A 57 6.29 0.03 -11.87
CA GLU A 57 5.91 -0.37 -13.24
C GLU A 57 6.18 0.76 -14.25
N ILE A 58 6.08 2.03 -13.84
CA ILE A 58 6.32 3.19 -14.71
C ILE A 58 7.77 3.24 -15.24
N SER A 59 8.75 2.73 -14.49
CA SER A 59 10.15 2.71 -14.95
C SER A 59 10.44 1.72 -16.09
N GLU A 60 9.52 0.79 -16.40
CA GLU A 60 9.67 -0.12 -17.55
C GLU A 60 8.98 0.40 -18.82
N ALA A 61 8.12 1.42 -18.72
CA ALA A 61 7.24 1.84 -19.82
C ALA A 61 7.74 3.04 -20.65
N ASP A 62 8.85 3.67 -20.27
CA ASP A 62 9.24 5.01 -20.77
C ASP A 62 10.32 5.01 -21.87
N ASP A 63 10.45 3.92 -22.64
CA ASP A 63 11.35 3.85 -23.81
C ASP A 63 10.59 3.63 -25.13
N LYS A 64 9.32 4.06 -25.19
CA LYS A 64 8.60 4.15 -26.48
C LYS A 64 9.00 5.43 -27.19
N LYS A 65 10.16 5.42 -27.85
CA LYS A 65 10.49 6.38 -28.91
C LYS A 65 9.41 6.32 -29.98
N PHE A 66 8.54 7.32 -30.00
CA PHE A 66 7.59 7.52 -31.08
C PHE A 66 8.35 7.95 -32.34
N THR A 67 8.15 7.25 -33.46
CA THR A 67 8.69 7.61 -34.78
C THR A 67 7.57 7.68 -35.81
N LEU A 68 7.59 8.72 -36.66
CA LEU A 68 6.67 8.93 -37.79
C LEU A 68 7.27 8.48 -39.13
N ARG A 69 8.28 7.61 -39.12
CA ARG A 69 8.87 7.03 -40.33
C ARG A 69 8.60 5.54 -40.36
#